data_AF-A0A8S3JDJ9-F1
#
_entry.id   AF-A0A8S3JDJ9-F1
#
_cell.length_a   1.000
_cell.length_b   1.000
_cell.length_c   1.000
_cell.angle_alpha   90.00
_cell.angle_beta   90.00
_cell.angle_gamma   90.00
#
_symmetry.space_group_name_H-M   'P 1'
#
loop_
_entity.id
_entity.type
_entity.pdbx_description
1 polymer ?
#
loop_
_entity_poly.entity_id
_entity_poly.type
_entity_poly.pdbx_seq_one_letter_code
_entity_poly.pdbx_strand_id
1 'polypeptide(L)'
;GKLLMLSRDNPNVNETVEKMINDVMKKVNAELLNIGTCNLHVIHNGFNAGTTETNWHVENFCMNIWSWFQKSPAQQEYFENIADELNDAIEKTILYFSSTRWALFGKVIDRVLKQYHMFREYFLVYLPSEQQKQIKKHFSLC
;
A
#
# COMPACT_ATOMS: atom_id res chain seq x y z
N GLY A 1 -29.17 28.67 5.79
CA GLY A 1 -29.64 27.27 5.85
C GLY A 1 -28.49 26.37 6.23
N LYS A 2 -28.76 25.24 6.90
CA LYS A 2 -27.75 24.21 7.16
C LYS A 2 -27.85 23.17 6.04
N LEU A 3 -26.71 22.84 5.43
CA LEU A 3 -26.60 21.75 4.45
C LEU A 3 -26.25 20.46 5.18
N LEU A 4 -26.93 19.37 4.84
CA LEU A 4 -26.67 18.05 5.40
C LEU A 4 -26.47 17.06 4.25
N MET A 5 -25.47 16.20 4.38
CA MET A 5 -25.09 15.19 3.40
C MET A 5 -24.72 13.92 4.16
N LEU A 6 -25.14 12.77 3.65
CA LEU A 6 -24.77 11.47 4.20
C LEU A 6 -23.63 10.86 3.37
N SER A 7 -22.47 10.64 3.99
CA SER A 7 -21.35 9.97 3.31
C SER A 7 -21.55 8.47 3.35
N ARG A 8 -21.42 7.80 2.20
CA ARG A 8 -21.65 6.35 2.07
C ARG A 8 -20.77 5.69 1.02
N ASP A 9 -20.45 4.42 1.27
CA ASP A 9 -19.78 3.54 0.29
C ASP A 9 -20.77 2.94 -0.70
N ASN A 10 -20.31 2.48 -1.85
CA ASN A 10 -21.17 2.12 -2.98
C ASN A 10 -22.24 1.01 -2.77
N PRO A 11 -22.17 0.07 -1.81
CA PRO A 11 -23.18 -1.00 -1.69
C PRO A 11 -24.64 -0.51 -1.67
N ASN A 12 -25.54 -1.25 -2.35
CA ASN A 12 -26.96 -0.92 -2.49
C ASN A 12 -27.67 -0.76 -1.13
N VAL A 13 -27.25 -1.52 -0.11
CA VAL A 13 -27.81 -1.44 1.25
C VAL A 13 -27.67 -0.04 1.85
N ASN A 14 -26.52 0.59 1.63
CA ASN A 14 -26.23 1.91 2.17
C ASN A 14 -26.96 3.00 1.35
N GLU A 15 -27.32 2.74 0.08
CA GLU A 15 -28.15 3.65 -0.74
C GLU A 15 -29.61 3.61 -0.25
N THR A 16 -30.11 2.43 0.08
CA THR A 16 -31.44 2.26 0.69
C THR A 16 -31.53 3.03 2.00
N VAL A 17 -30.49 2.96 2.86
CA VAL A 17 -30.45 3.72 4.11
C VAL A 17 -30.47 5.23 3.86
N GLU A 18 -29.71 5.74 2.87
CA GLU A 18 -29.74 7.16 2.50
C GLU A 18 -31.15 7.59 2.07
N LYS A 19 -31.81 6.79 1.22
CA LYS A 19 -33.18 7.04 0.76
C LYS A 19 -34.17 7.08 1.93
N MET A 20 -34.10 6.11 2.85
CA MET A 20 -34.95 6.06 4.04
C MET A 20 -34.76 7.30 4.94
N ILE A 21 -33.52 7.74 5.13
CA ILE A 21 -33.24 8.95 5.91
C ILE A 21 -33.78 10.18 5.16
N ASN A 22 -33.57 10.28 3.84
CA ASN A 22 -34.05 11.40 3.05
C ASN A 22 -35.60 11.51 3.08
N ASP A 23 -36.30 10.37 3.03
CA ASP A 23 -37.76 10.32 3.15
C ASP A 23 -38.25 10.84 4.50
N VAL A 24 -37.50 10.58 5.59
CA VAL A 24 -37.81 11.16 6.91
C VAL A 24 -37.51 12.67 6.94
N MET A 25 -36.40 13.12 6.34
CA MET A 25 -36.05 14.54 6.28
C MET A 25 -37.08 15.36 5.50
N LYS A 26 -37.63 14.80 4.42
CA LYS A 26 -38.68 15.44 3.61
C LYS A 26 -39.94 15.74 4.42
N LYS A 27 -40.25 14.94 5.44
CA LYS A 27 -41.39 15.18 6.36
C LYS A 27 -41.22 16.44 7.21
N VAL A 28 -39.99 16.94 7.37
CA VAL A 28 -39.68 18.17 8.11
C VAL A 28 -39.20 19.30 7.19
N ASN A 29 -39.56 19.24 5.90
CA ASN A 29 -39.18 20.22 4.87
C ASN A 29 -37.66 20.42 4.73
N ALA A 30 -36.91 19.33 4.87
CA ALA A 30 -35.47 19.27 4.65
C ALA A 30 -35.14 18.16 3.65
N GLU A 31 -33.98 18.26 3.00
CA GLU A 31 -33.50 17.25 2.06
C GLU A 31 -32.00 17.05 2.25
N LEU A 32 -31.55 15.80 2.07
CA LEU A 32 -30.13 15.49 2.03
C LEU A 32 -29.54 15.93 0.69
N LEU A 33 -28.39 16.60 0.75
CA LEU A 33 -27.57 16.83 -0.42
C LEU A 33 -26.94 15.49 -0.84
N ASN A 34 -27.35 14.96 -1.99
CA ASN A 34 -26.74 13.80 -2.59
C ASN A 34 -25.60 14.24 -3.52
N ILE A 35 -24.37 13.85 -3.18
CA ILE A 35 -23.17 14.10 -3.99
C ILE A 35 -22.60 12.81 -4.60
N GLY A 36 -23.42 11.75 -4.65
CA GLY A 36 -23.02 10.42 -5.07
C GLY A 36 -22.37 9.61 -3.96
N THR A 37 -21.70 8.53 -4.36
CA THR A 37 -21.06 7.58 -3.47
C THR A 37 -19.57 7.88 -3.28
N CYS A 38 -18.94 7.18 -2.35
CA CYS A 38 -17.52 7.31 -2.03
C CYS A 38 -16.63 7.17 -3.28
N ASN A 39 -16.16 8.30 -3.83
CA ASN A 39 -15.26 8.36 -5.00
C ASN A 39 -13.98 7.54 -4.83
N LEU A 40 -13.57 7.33 -3.58
CA LEU A 40 -12.47 6.45 -3.22
C LEU A 40 -12.70 5.01 -3.72
N HIS A 41 -13.91 4.48 -3.63
CA HIS A 41 -14.21 3.14 -4.13
C HIS A 41 -14.09 3.03 -5.65
N VAL A 42 -14.42 4.09 -6.40
CA VAL A 42 -14.28 4.11 -7.87
C VAL A 42 -12.80 4.01 -8.25
N ILE A 43 -11.95 4.80 -7.59
CA ILE A 43 -10.50 4.79 -7.83
C ILE A 43 -9.91 3.41 -7.46
N HIS A 44 -10.27 2.85 -6.31
CA HIS A 44 -9.80 1.54 -5.88
C HIS A 44 -10.17 0.43 -6.87
N ASN A 45 -11.43 0.40 -7.32
CA ASN A 45 -11.87 -0.61 -8.28
C ASN A 45 -11.17 -0.46 -9.63
N GLY A 46 -10.95 0.77 -10.09
CA GLY A 46 -10.19 1.03 -11.32
C GLY A 46 -8.75 0.54 -11.21
N PHE A 47 -8.08 0.82 -10.08
CA PHE A 47 -6.74 0.31 -9.82
C PHE A 47 -6.69 -1.22 -9.77
N ASN A 48 -7.62 -1.86 -9.02
CA ASN A 48 -7.71 -3.31 -8.93
C ASN A 48 -7.91 -3.94 -10.31
N ALA A 49 -8.86 -3.43 -11.10
CA ALA A 49 -9.09 -3.89 -12.47
C ALA A 49 -7.80 -3.79 -13.31
N GLY A 50 -7.10 -2.66 -13.24
CA GLY A 50 -5.81 -2.49 -13.90
C GLY A 50 -4.78 -3.57 -13.49
N THR A 51 -4.60 -3.79 -12.18
CA THR A 51 -3.66 -4.82 -11.68
C THR A 51 -4.07 -6.25 -12.02
N THR A 52 -5.38 -6.53 -12.13
CA THR A 52 -5.89 -7.82 -12.56
C THR A 52 -5.60 -8.07 -14.04
N GLU A 53 -5.90 -7.11 -14.91
CA GLU A 53 -5.69 -7.24 -16.36
C GLU A 53 -4.19 -7.34 -16.72
N THR A 54 -3.31 -6.62 -16.00
CA THR A 54 -1.87 -6.72 -16.22
C THR A 54 -1.22 -7.90 -15.51
N ASN A 55 -1.97 -8.62 -14.67
CA ASN A 55 -1.46 -9.62 -13.73
C ASN A 55 -0.32 -9.10 -12.84
N TRP A 56 -0.35 -7.80 -12.51
CA TRP A 56 0.66 -7.18 -11.65
C TRP A 56 0.29 -7.35 -10.19
N HIS A 57 1.09 -8.12 -9.46
CA HIS A 57 0.90 -8.32 -8.03
C HIS A 57 1.55 -7.21 -7.18
N VAL A 58 1.18 -5.94 -7.45
CA VAL A 58 1.82 -4.75 -6.84
C VAL A 58 1.67 -4.76 -5.31
N GLU A 59 0.48 -5.13 -4.80
CA GLU A 59 0.25 -5.23 -3.35
C GLU A 59 1.14 -6.28 -2.71
N ASN A 60 1.22 -7.47 -3.30
CA ASN A 60 2.07 -8.55 -2.82
C ASN A 60 3.55 -8.17 -2.86
N PHE A 61 3.99 -7.49 -3.93
CA PHE A 61 5.36 -7.00 -4.03
C PHE A 61 5.72 -6.05 -2.89
N CYS A 62 4.89 -5.05 -2.61
CA CYS A 62 5.09 -4.11 -1.50
C CYS A 62 5.06 -4.82 -0.13
N MET A 63 4.11 -5.75 0.05
CA MET A 63 3.99 -6.56 1.27
C MET A 63 5.20 -7.47 1.51
N ASN A 64 5.76 -8.06 0.45
CA ASN A 64 6.94 -8.91 0.55
C ASN A 64 8.18 -8.11 0.93
N ILE A 65 8.36 -6.92 0.34
CA ILE A 65 9.43 -5.98 0.73
C ILE A 65 9.29 -5.63 2.21
N TRP A 66 8.10 -5.21 2.64
CA TRP A 66 7.84 -4.89 4.04
C TRP A 66 8.16 -6.07 4.97
N SER A 67 7.59 -7.24 4.67
CA SER A 67 7.72 -8.46 5.48
C SER A 67 9.17 -8.93 5.57
N TRP A 68 9.97 -8.77 4.51
CA TRP A 68 11.39 -9.07 4.54
C TRP A 68 12.09 -8.25 5.63
N PHE A 69 12.07 -6.92 5.51
CA PHE A 69 12.80 -6.06 6.44
C PHE A 69 12.26 -6.07 7.87
N GLN A 70 10.99 -6.41 8.09
CA GLN A 70 10.45 -6.56 9.45
C GLN A 70 10.96 -7.81 10.18
N LYS A 71 11.44 -8.84 9.47
CA LYS A 71 11.86 -10.10 10.10
C LYS A 71 13.20 -10.00 10.83
N SER A 72 14.05 -9.05 10.48
CA SER A 72 15.40 -8.98 11.03
C SER A 72 15.93 -7.55 11.09
N PRO A 73 16.32 -7.05 12.28
CA PRO A 73 17.04 -5.78 12.41
C PRO A 73 18.33 -5.75 11.61
N ALA A 74 19.04 -6.87 11.51
CA ALA A 74 20.26 -6.97 10.71
C ALA A 74 19.98 -6.70 9.22
N GLN A 75 18.84 -7.17 8.69
CA GLN A 75 18.46 -6.87 7.29
C GLN A 75 18.18 -5.39 7.07
N GLN A 76 17.67 -4.68 8.08
CA GLN A 76 17.48 -3.22 8.04
C GLN A 76 18.83 -2.49 8.05
N GLU A 77 19.73 -2.87 8.96
CA GLU A 77 21.08 -2.29 9.06
C GLU A 77 21.88 -2.46 7.75
N TYR A 78 21.81 -3.64 7.11
CA TYR A 78 22.46 -3.83 5.82
C TYR A 78 21.86 -2.95 4.71
N PHE A 79 20.55 -2.74 4.73
CA PHE A 79 19.90 -1.85 3.78
C PHE A 79 20.32 -0.39 4.02
N GLU A 80 20.48 0.02 5.28
CA GLU A 80 21.04 1.31 5.69
C GLU A 80 22.46 1.51 5.16
N ASN A 81 23.33 0.52 5.29
CA ASN A 81 24.68 0.58 4.74
C ASN A 81 24.68 0.73 3.21
N ILE A 82 23.79 0.05 2.49
CA ILE A 82 23.66 0.21 1.03
C ILE A 82 23.22 1.63 0.67
N ALA A 83 22.30 2.21 1.44
CA ALA A 83 21.87 3.59 1.20
C ALA A 83 23.01 4.58 1.41
N ASP A 84 23.79 4.39 2.47
CA ASP A 84 24.98 5.21 2.74
C ASP A 84 26.04 5.06 1.64
N GLU A 85 26.29 3.84 1.15
CA GLU A 85 27.20 3.57 0.02
C GLU A 85 26.74 4.23 -1.28
N LEU A 86 25.42 4.26 -1.51
CA LEU A 86 24.81 4.92 -2.67
C LEU A 86 24.65 6.44 -2.46
N ASN A 87 24.96 6.96 -1.27
CA ASN A 87 24.75 8.34 -0.86
C ASN A 87 23.30 8.82 -1.10
N ASP A 88 22.33 7.97 -0.73
CA ASP A 88 20.89 8.26 -0.79
C ASP A 88 20.22 8.06 0.58
N ALA A 89 19.06 8.69 0.77
CA ALA A 89 18.33 8.67 2.02
C ALA A 89 17.26 7.58 2.04
N ILE A 90 17.24 6.80 3.12
CA ILE A 90 16.16 5.84 3.38
C ILE A 90 14.91 6.56 3.88
N GLU A 91 13.79 6.24 3.25
CA GLU A 91 12.48 6.51 3.83
C GLU A 91 12.28 5.46 4.93
N LYS A 92 12.51 5.86 6.19
CA LYS A 92 12.57 5.05 7.44
C LYS A 92 11.43 4.04 7.71
N THR A 93 10.45 3.94 6.82
CA THR A 93 9.38 2.95 6.96
C THR A 93 8.86 2.62 5.57
N ILE A 94 9.22 1.45 5.05
CA ILE A 94 8.29 0.73 4.20
C ILE A 94 7.05 0.56 5.09
N LEU A 95 5.95 1.21 4.72
CA LEU A 95 4.74 1.21 5.55
C LEU A 95 4.04 -0.13 5.41
N TYR A 96 3.53 -0.65 6.52
CA TYR A 96 2.61 -1.77 6.46
C TYR A 96 1.38 -1.38 5.63
N PHE A 97 0.99 -2.26 4.73
CA PHE A 97 -0.19 -2.10 3.90
C PHE A 97 -1.28 -3.09 4.32
N SER A 98 -2.52 -2.60 4.41
CA SER A 98 -3.71 -3.45 4.55
C SER A 98 -4.65 -3.18 3.39
N SER A 99 -5.18 -4.24 2.79
CA SER A 99 -6.17 -4.17 1.71
C SER A 99 -7.42 -3.37 2.07
N THR A 100 -7.73 -3.23 3.37
CA THR A 100 -8.86 -2.43 3.85
C THR A 100 -8.56 -0.92 3.96
N ARG A 101 -7.29 -0.51 3.86
CA ARG A 101 -6.84 0.90 3.95
C ARG A 101 -6.09 1.33 2.69
N TRP A 102 -6.67 1.00 1.53
CA TRP A 102 -6.11 1.23 0.20
C TRP A 102 -5.68 2.68 -0.07
N ALA A 103 -6.33 3.68 0.54
CA ALA A 103 -5.97 5.09 0.35
C ALA A 103 -4.53 5.42 0.82
N LEU A 104 -3.95 4.59 1.70
CA LEU A 104 -2.56 4.69 2.11
C LEU A 104 -1.59 3.98 1.15
N PHE A 105 -2.10 3.18 0.20
CA PHE A 105 -1.28 2.38 -0.70
C PHE A 105 -0.45 3.23 -1.66
N GLY A 106 -0.99 4.36 -2.13
CA GLY A 106 -0.22 5.30 -2.95
C GLY A 106 1.07 5.75 -2.26
N LYS A 107 1.00 6.06 -0.95
CA LYS A 107 2.18 6.43 -0.16
C LYS A 107 3.17 5.28 -0.01
N VAL A 108 2.68 4.04 0.06
CA VAL A 108 3.53 2.84 0.11
C VAL A 108 4.27 2.68 -1.22
N ILE A 109 3.54 2.75 -2.35
CA ILE A 109 4.11 2.68 -3.69
C ILE A 109 5.16 3.78 -3.89
N ASP A 110 4.84 5.03 -3.56
CA ASP A 110 5.77 6.16 -3.72
C ASP A 110 7.09 5.93 -2.97
N ARG A 111 7.03 5.43 -1.73
CA ARG A 111 8.22 5.09 -0.93
C ARG A 111 8.99 3.92 -1.52
N VAL A 112 8.29 2.94 -2.08
CA VAL A 112 8.94 1.80 -2.74
C VAL A 112 9.66 2.25 -4.01
N LEU A 113 9.02 3.11 -4.82
CA LEU A 113 9.59 3.64 -6.05
C LEU A 113 10.82 4.53 -5.81
N LYS A 114 10.76 5.43 -4.82
CA LYS A 114 11.91 6.27 -4.42
C LYS A 114 13.14 5.43 -4.07
N GLN A 115 12.93 4.29 -3.42
CA GLN A 115 13.99 3.42 -2.93
C GLN A 115 14.26 2.23 -3.86
N TYR A 116 13.65 2.20 -5.05
CA TYR A 116 13.67 1.03 -5.93
C TYR A 116 15.08 0.63 -6.36
N HIS A 117 15.93 1.62 -6.63
CA HIS A 117 17.32 1.40 -7.01
C HIS A 117 18.11 0.72 -5.86
N MET A 118 17.91 1.15 -4.61
CA MET A 118 18.51 0.50 -3.44
C MET A 118 17.99 -0.93 -3.25
N PHE A 119 16.68 -1.19 -3.48
CA PHE A 119 16.16 -2.55 -3.42
C PHE A 119 16.78 -3.45 -4.49
N ARG A 120 17.02 -2.93 -5.70
CA ARG A 120 17.72 -3.69 -6.75
C ARG A 120 19.13 -4.05 -6.29
N GLU A 121 19.87 -3.11 -5.73
CA GLU A 121 21.23 -3.37 -5.22
C GLU A 121 21.20 -4.41 -4.09
N TYR A 122 20.31 -4.23 -3.10
CA TYR A 122 20.16 -5.15 -1.98
C TYR A 122 19.81 -6.58 -2.42
N PHE A 123 18.75 -6.75 -3.22
CA PHE A 123 18.23 -8.08 -3.55
C PHE A 123 18.97 -8.76 -4.69
N LEU A 124 19.57 -8.01 -5.63
CA LEU A 124 20.21 -8.59 -6.81
C LEU A 124 21.74 -8.66 -6.70
N VAL A 125 22.36 -7.87 -5.83
CA VAL A 125 23.83 -7.82 -5.69
C VAL A 125 24.25 -8.29 -4.30
N TYR A 126 23.83 -7.56 -3.26
CA TYR A 126 24.27 -7.84 -1.89
C TYR A 126 23.84 -9.23 -1.41
N LEU A 127 22.53 -9.51 -1.40
CA LEU A 127 21.99 -10.74 -0.84
C LEU A 127 22.54 -12.02 -1.52
N PRO A 128 22.62 -12.10 -2.87
CA PRO A 128 23.27 -13.23 -3.54
C PRO A 128 24.75 -13.36 -3.19
N SER A 129 25.48 -12.25 -3.05
CA SER A 129 26.91 -12.28 -2.71
C SER A 129 27.15 -12.88 -1.31
N GLU A 130 26.29 -12.53 -0.34
CA GLU A 130 26.35 -13.07 1.01
C GLU A 130 26.02 -14.57 1.06
N GLN A 131 25.00 -15.00 0.31
CA GLN A 131 24.67 -16.42 0.20
C GLN A 131 25.84 -17.23 -0.39
N GLN A 132 26.51 -16.70 -1.42
CA GLN A 132 27.69 -17.33 -2.01
C GLN A 132 28.86 -17.42 -1.01
N LYS A 133 29.10 -16.37 -0.21
CA LYS A 133 30.14 -16.38 0.84
C LYS A 133 29.86 -17.46 1.89
N GLN A 134 28.61 -17.60 2.32
CA GLN A 134 28.20 -18.63 3.28
C GLN A 134 28.40 -20.05 2.74
N ILE A 135 28.02 -20.28 1.48
CA ILE A 135 28.22 -21.56 0.79
C ILE A 135 29.71 -21.91 0.74
N LYS A 136 30.57 -20.99 0.29
CA LYS A 136 32.02 -21.22 0.21
C LYS A 136 32.63 -21.54 1.57
N LYS A 137 32.19 -20.84 2.63
CA LYS A 137 32.65 -21.09 4.00
C LYS A 137 32.30 -22.50 4.48
N HIS A 138 31.11 -22.99 4.14
CA HIS A 138 30.68 -24.35 4.51
C HIS A 138 31.52 -25.42 3.80
N PHE A 139 31.83 -25.24 2.51
CA PHE A 139 32.66 -26.18 1.76
C PHE A 139 34.17 -26.09 2.06
N SER A 140 34.67 -24.99 2.62
CA SER A 140 36.07 -24.85 3.04
C SER A 140 36.39 -25.49 4.41
N LEU A 141 35.38 -26.03 5.10
CA LEU A 141 35.50 -26.67 6.42
C LEU A 141 35.37 -28.21 6.35
N CYS A 142 35.25 -28.77 5.14
CA CYS A 142 35.33 -30.21 4.85
C CYS A 142 36.64 -30.50 4.11
#